data_AF-A0A6I5NQR7-F1
#
_entry.id   AF-A0A6I5NQR7-F1
#
_cell.length_a   1.000
_cell.length_b   1.000
_cell.length_c   1.000
_cell.angle_alpha   90.00
_cell.angle_beta   90.00
_cell.angle_gamma   90.00
#
_symmetry.space_group_name_H-M   'P 1'
#
loop_
_entity.id
_entity.type
_entity.pdbx_description
1 polymer ?
#
loop_
_entity_poly.entity_id
_entity_poly.type
_entity_poly.pdbx_seq_one_letter_code
_entity_poly.pdbx_strand_id
1 'polypeptide(L)'
;MKLYLLNYADDRFGHKGGKFLQNQAKLNESARQQGIENIVSWTWPKLAETSFYTENQEYLDKNRFENGAVWKPFIVQNLLRKIEHGDIIFYYDSGSYEINRPVKILTDICLRNKGTLFHEWGEKNSKYTKRDAFVYMDCDSPRYHNAVALQNTWFLLQKTSFTEKFVDEWLKYNLDERIASYVKPNTCGLPDIIGFVENRGDQSIFSNLAVKYKIRTFPGVGGIQNRQVDNFIDSLSFNFRAKNLLEITKSKSKLWLGNSAYQIRMQGKPLNFTVASTSFELYPHGGAVKQFWLGNYSTKQLMKSLLSLVDENSNVVEVGANVGLTTTAIAKNLMNGRLLAVEADPSLCQHLKANLALNSCLDKVSIVQEALSDSLGTASLQVNSPWRDPFNTIGKPTDKNCQIIATKEVKASTLTEVLDQYEFPRPSILLIDVSGAELPVLRGATSLLTSDMAPVVIYNCIHQACLGFRYQHTETQKLLRHYGYRLFKLEHPQKLVELSVDSNHQGFIYSFKTSLAGRTSIQDTFSFEGITPTQQPQILP
;
A
#
# COMPACT_ATOMS: atom_id res chain seq x y z
N MET A 1 -12.51 2.56 32.00
CA MET A 1 -11.72 3.25 30.96
C MET A 1 -12.63 3.66 29.84
N LYS A 2 -12.87 4.96 29.70
CA LYS A 2 -13.64 5.60 28.65
C LYS A 2 -12.71 6.20 27.60
N LEU A 3 -13.18 6.28 26.36
CA LEU A 3 -12.54 7.00 25.26
C LEU A 3 -13.31 8.29 25.00
N TYR A 4 -12.60 9.41 25.03
CA TYR A 4 -13.13 10.76 24.78
C TYR A 4 -12.57 11.31 23.47
N LEU A 5 -13.42 11.56 22.48
CA LEU A 5 -13.02 12.39 21.33
C LEU A 5 -13.00 13.86 21.75
N LEU A 6 -11.88 14.54 21.56
CA LEU A 6 -11.71 15.97 21.83
C LEU A 6 -11.38 16.71 20.54
N ASN A 7 -12.12 17.78 20.26
CA ASN A 7 -11.90 18.60 19.06
C ASN A 7 -12.29 20.07 19.32
N TYR A 8 -11.81 20.96 18.44
CA TYR A 8 -12.02 22.40 18.52
C TYR A 8 -12.43 22.98 17.17
N ALA A 9 -13.33 23.95 17.17
CA ALA A 9 -13.74 24.69 15.98
C ALA A 9 -13.70 26.21 16.24
N ASP A 10 -13.08 26.94 15.32
CA ASP A 10 -13.02 28.40 15.33
C ASP A 10 -13.08 28.91 13.88
N ASP A 11 -14.20 29.54 13.54
CA ASP A 11 -14.48 30.03 12.19
C ASP A 11 -14.23 31.54 12.03
N ARG A 12 -13.80 32.26 13.09
CA ARG A 12 -13.66 33.73 13.11
C ARG A 12 -12.81 34.31 11.98
N PHE A 13 -11.76 33.59 11.58
CA PHE A 13 -10.77 34.07 10.62
C PHE A 13 -10.98 33.55 9.19
N GLY A 14 -12.09 32.86 8.90
CA GLY A 14 -12.41 32.33 7.57
C GLY A 14 -11.41 31.31 7.01
N HIS A 15 -10.47 30.83 7.83
CA HIS A 15 -9.44 29.88 7.43
C HIS A 15 -10.08 28.58 6.94
N LYS A 16 -9.60 28.03 5.81
CA LYS A 16 -10.21 26.88 5.12
C LYS A 16 -11.71 27.07 4.80
N GLY A 17 -12.13 28.31 4.56
CA GLY A 17 -13.50 28.64 4.17
C GLY A 17 -14.50 28.70 5.33
N GLY A 18 -14.05 28.76 6.59
CA GLY A 18 -14.94 28.93 7.75
C GLY A 18 -15.90 27.76 7.97
N LYS A 19 -15.42 26.54 7.73
CA LYS A 19 -16.21 25.30 7.82
C LYS A 19 -15.83 24.42 9.02
N PHE A 20 -15.08 24.94 10.00
CA PHE A 20 -14.61 24.13 11.13
C PHE A 20 -15.78 23.62 11.98
N LEU A 21 -16.82 24.43 12.22
CA LEU A 21 -18.02 23.95 12.93
C LEU A 21 -18.73 22.84 12.16
N GLN A 22 -18.90 22.99 10.85
CA GLN A 22 -19.51 21.96 10.00
C GLN A 22 -18.70 20.67 10.00
N ASN A 23 -17.37 20.79 9.85
CA ASN A 23 -16.46 19.66 9.85
C ASN A 23 -16.39 18.96 11.21
N GLN A 24 -16.43 19.72 12.31
CA GLN A 24 -16.52 19.18 13.67
C GLN A 24 -17.74 18.29 13.83
N ALA A 25 -18.90 18.73 13.30
CA ALA A 25 -20.12 17.93 13.34
C ALA A 25 -19.98 16.60 12.58
N LYS A 26 -19.38 16.61 11.37
CA LYS A 26 -19.11 15.39 10.58
C LYS A 26 -18.13 14.44 11.29
N LEU A 27 -17.07 14.99 11.86
CA LEU A 27 -16.12 14.22 12.65
C LEU A 27 -16.80 13.56 13.85
N ASN A 28 -17.66 14.30 14.56
CA ASN A 28 -18.43 13.76 15.69
C ASN A 28 -19.40 12.66 15.25
N GLU A 29 -20.04 12.80 14.09
CA GLU A 29 -20.95 11.79 13.55
C GLU A 29 -20.21 10.50 13.20
N SER A 30 -19.15 10.58 12.40
CA SER A 30 -18.32 9.42 12.04
C SER A 30 -17.70 8.75 13.27
N ALA A 31 -17.30 9.52 14.29
CA ALA A 31 -16.82 8.98 15.56
C ALA A 31 -17.86 8.13 16.30
N ARG A 32 -19.12 8.57 16.33
CA ARG A 32 -20.22 7.78 16.94
C ARG A 32 -20.45 6.48 16.19
N GLN A 33 -20.35 6.50 14.87
CA GLN A 33 -20.46 5.28 14.05
C GLN A 33 -19.34 4.25 14.36
N GLN A 34 -18.19 4.70 14.87
CA GLN A 34 -17.11 3.83 15.35
C GLN A 34 -17.19 3.51 16.86
N GLY A 35 -18.31 3.83 17.52
CA GLY A 35 -18.55 3.50 18.93
C GLY A 35 -17.89 4.46 19.94
N ILE A 36 -17.48 5.67 19.53
CA ILE A 36 -17.00 6.69 20.46
C ILE A 36 -18.19 7.48 21.02
N GLU A 37 -18.59 7.16 22.25
CA GLU A 37 -19.77 7.77 22.89
C GLU A 37 -19.45 9.12 23.56
N ASN A 38 -18.27 9.26 24.17
CA ASN A 38 -17.91 10.48 24.88
C ASN A 38 -17.24 11.47 23.92
N ILE A 39 -17.96 12.51 23.53
CA ILE A 39 -17.46 13.54 22.61
C ILE A 39 -17.47 14.89 23.31
N VAL A 40 -16.30 15.53 23.36
CA VAL A 40 -16.08 16.84 23.97
C VAL A 40 -15.66 17.82 22.88
N SER A 41 -16.63 18.58 22.38
CA SER A 41 -16.40 19.60 21.35
C SER A 41 -16.31 20.99 21.95
N TRP A 42 -15.15 21.61 21.74
CA TRP A 42 -14.91 23.02 22.04
C TRP A 42 -15.19 23.87 20.81
N THR A 43 -15.63 25.09 21.06
CA THR A 43 -15.77 26.14 20.07
C THR A 43 -15.11 27.40 20.59
N TRP A 44 -14.83 28.36 19.72
CA TRP A 44 -14.33 29.66 20.16
C TRP A 44 -15.18 30.28 21.29
N PRO A 45 -16.53 30.39 21.19
CA PRO A 45 -17.34 30.94 22.27
C PRO A 45 -17.12 30.26 23.63
N LYS A 46 -17.02 28.92 23.65
CA LYS A 46 -16.72 28.18 24.89
C LYS A 46 -15.34 28.48 25.46
N LEU A 47 -14.35 28.73 24.59
CA LEU A 47 -13.01 29.12 25.02
C LEU A 47 -13.01 30.53 25.62
N ALA A 48 -13.74 31.46 25.00
CA ALA A 48 -13.85 32.85 25.43
C ALA A 48 -14.49 33.02 26.83
N GLU A 49 -15.24 32.02 27.31
CA GLU A 49 -15.84 32.01 28.65
C GLU A 49 -14.87 31.56 29.75
N THR A 50 -13.67 31.11 29.40
CA THR A 50 -12.71 30.56 30.38
C THR A 50 -11.83 31.64 31.00
N SER A 51 -11.40 31.45 32.25
CA SER A 51 -10.39 32.32 32.87
C SER A 51 -9.07 32.32 32.08
N PHE A 52 -8.72 31.20 31.45
CA PHE A 52 -7.56 31.10 30.57
C PHE A 52 -7.61 32.07 29.40
N TYR A 53 -8.80 32.28 28.82
CA TYR A 53 -8.96 33.31 27.79
C TYR A 53 -8.76 34.70 28.38
N THR A 54 -9.44 35.03 29.48
CA THR A 54 -9.30 36.35 30.13
C THR A 54 -7.85 36.68 30.48
N GLU A 55 -7.09 35.70 30.97
CA GLU A 55 -5.67 35.85 31.33
C GLU A 55 -4.74 35.99 30.12
N ASN A 56 -5.15 35.51 28.93
CA ASN A 56 -4.30 35.43 27.73
C ASN A 56 -4.97 36.05 26.49
N GLN A 57 -5.90 36.99 26.70
CA GLN A 57 -6.81 37.47 25.66
C GLN A 57 -6.06 38.02 24.44
N GLU A 58 -5.09 38.91 24.68
CA GLU A 58 -4.30 39.54 23.61
C GLU A 58 -3.60 38.50 22.72
N TYR A 59 -3.17 37.38 23.29
CA TYR A 59 -2.50 36.32 22.56
C TYR A 59 -3.49 35.43 21.79
N LEU A 60 -4.63 35.08 22.41
CA LEU A 60 -5.66 34.21 21.82
C LEU A 60 -6.51 34.90 20.74
N ASP A 61 -6.58 36.24 20.76
CA ASP A 61 -7.25 37.04 19.73
C ASP A 61 -6.41 37.18 18.45
N LYS A 62 -5.11 36.87 18.49
CA LYS A 62 -4.30 36.78 17.27
C LYS A 62 -4.72 35.57 16.44
N ASN A 63 -4.44 35.62 15.14
CA ASN A 63 -4.76 34.49 14.26
C ASN A 63 -3.92 33.25 14.61
N ARG A 64 -4.33 32.07 14.15
CA ARG A 64 -3.68 30.78 14.53
C ARG A 64 -2.18 30.69 14.24
N PHE A 65 -1.68 31.40 13.23
CA PHE A 65 -0.26 31.41 12.88
C PHE A 65 0.54 32.29 13.85
N GLU A 66 -0.10 33.28 14.47
CA GLU A 66 0.54 34.17 15.44
C GLU A 66 0.47 33.61 16.85
N ASN A 67 -0.65 32.99 17.22
CA ASN A 67 -0.88 32.46 18.58
C ASN A 67 -0.39 31.03 18.81
N GLY A 68 0.24 30.43 17.79
CA GLY A 68 0.80 29.08 17.85
C GLY A 68 -0.20 27.99 18.21
N ALA A 69 -1.50 28.21 17.97
CA ALA A 69 -2.59 27.32 18.36
C ALA A 69 -2.62 26.93 19.85
N VAL A 70 -2.32 27.87 20.75
CA VAL A 70 -2.23 27.64 22.21
C VAL A 70 -3.50 27.11 22.88
N TRP A 71 -4.66 27.34 22.25
CA TRP A 71 -5.92 26.72 22.68
C TRP A 71 -5.86 25.19 22.72
N LYS A 72 -5.05 24.55 21.85
CA LYS A 72 -4.97 23.09 21.72
C LYS A 72 -4.43 22.40 22.99
N PRO A 73 -3.22 22.74 23.49
CA PRO A 73 -2.76 22.18 24.76
C PRO A 73 -3.69 22.52 25.93
N PHE A 74 -4.30 23.71 25.94
CA PHE A 74 -5.23 24.10 27.00
C PHE A 74 -6.47 23.20 27.08
N ILE A 75 -7.18 22.97 25.97
CA ILE A 75 -8.40 22.14 26.00
C ILE A 75 -8.09 20.68 26.33
N VAL A 76 -6.91 20.18 25.93
CA VAL A 76 -6.42 18.85 26.29
C VAL A 76 -6.16 18.77 27.79
N GLN A 77 -5.47 19.77 28.36
CA GLN A 77 -5.23 19.88 29.80
C GLN A 77 -6.54 19.96 30.58
N ASN A 78 -7.48 20.80 30.11
CA ASN A 78 -8.78 21.00 30.74
C ASN A 78 -9.56 19.68 30.86
N LEU A 79 -9.57 18.89 29.79
CA LEU A 79 -10.24 17.59 29.79
C LEU A 79 -9.48 16.57 30.63
N LEU A 80 -8.13 16.51 30.53
CA LEU A 80 -7.31 15.62 31.36
C LEU A 80 -7.60 15.81 32.84
N ARG A 81 -7.73 17.04 33.32
CA ARG A 81 -8.04 17.32 34.74
C ARG A 81 -9.41 16.80 35.18
N LYS A 82 -10.38 16.66 34.26
CA LYS A 82 -11.77 16.28 34.54
C LYS A 82 -12.06 14.78 34.43
N ILE A 83 -11.36 14.06 33.57
CA ILE A 83 -11.60 12.61 33.35
C ILE A 83 -10.93 11.75 34.43
N GLU A 84 -11.30 10.47 34.51
CA GLU A 84 -10.73 9.55 35.51
C GLU A 84 -9.34 9.05 35.11
N HIS A 85 -8.51 8.68 36.09
CA HIS A 85 -7.21 8.09 35.82
C HIS A 85 -7.37 6.82 34.98
N GLY A 86 -6.60 6.71 33.90
CA GLY A 86 -6.66 5.59 32.97
C GLY A 86 -7.60 5.78 31.78
N ASP A 87 -8.49 6.79 31.77
CA ASP A 87 -9.29 7.17 30.60
C ASP A 87 -8.43 7.74 29.48
N ILE A 88 -8.91 7.71 28.23
CA ILE A 88 -8.15 8.12 27.05
C ILE A 88 -8.81 9.31 26.35
N ILE A 89 -8.03 10.34 26.07
CA ILE A 89 -8.37 11.41 25.13
C ILE A 89 -7.84 11.02 23.75
N PHE A 90 -8.73 11.01 22.75
CA PHE A 90 -8.39 11.01 21.34
C PHE A 90 -8.63 12.43 20.82
N TYR A 91 -7.56 13.22 20.69
CA TYR A 91 -7.65 14.54 20.09
C TYR A 91 -7.65 14.42 18.56
N TYR A 92 -8.49 15.20 17.88
CA TYR A 92 -8.49 15.31 16.42
C TYR A 92 -8.97 16.70 15.97
N ASP A 93 -8.16 17.39 15.15
CA ASP A 93 -8.52 18.68 14.54
C ASP A 93 -9.84 18.60 13.75
N SER A 94 -10.68 19.63 13.84
CA SER A 94 -11.94 19.73 13.07
C SER A 94 -11.74 20.17 11.62
N GLY A 95 -10.68 19.69 10.95
CA GLY A 95 -10.51 19.87 9.50
C GLY A 95 -11.49 18.99 8.71
N SER A 96 -11.32 18.89 7.39
CA SER A 96 -12.12 17.98 6.56
C SER A 96 -11.71 16.52 6.76
N TYR A 97 -11.97 15.98 7.94
CA TYR A 97 -11.61 14.63 8.36
C TYR A 97 -12.78 13.89 9.00
N GLU A 98 -12.81 12.59 8.81
CA GLU A 98 -13.79 11.65 9.36
C GLU A 98 -13.08 10.42 9.92
N ILE A 99 -13.79 9.57 10.67
CA ILE A 99 -13.27 8.30 11.20
C ILE A 99 -14.10 7.15 10.61
N ASN A 100 -13.52 6.44 9.64
CA ASN A 100 -14.19 5.38 8.90
C ASN A 100 -13.60 3.99 9.17
N ARG A 101 -12.71 3.89 10.15
CA ARG A 101 -12.06 2.64 10.56
C ARG A 101 -12.22 2.41 12.06
N PRO A 102 -12.25 1.13 12.50
CA PRO A 102 -12.33 0.80 13.93
C PRO A 102 -11.17 1.40 14.73
N VAL A 103 -11.48 2.24 15.72
CA VAL A 103 -10.48 2.98 16.51
C VAL A 103 -9.85 2.18 17.64
N LYS A 104 -10.35 0.96 17.92
CA LYS A 104 -9.85 0.11 19.01
C LYS A 104 -8.35 -0.16 18.91
N ILE A 105 -7.82 -0.29 17.68
CA ILE A 105 -6.38 -0.51 17.49
C ILE A 105 -5.54 0.68 18.00
N LEU A 106 -6.07 1.90 17.92
CA LEU A 106 -5.39 3.10 18.40
C LEU A 106 -5.30 3.12 19.93
N THR A 107 -6.41 2.79 20.61
CA THR A 107 -6.42 2.70 22.07
C THR A 107 -5.52 1.59 22.57
N ASP A 108 -5.52 0.42 21.92
CA ASP A 108 -4.62 -0.69 22.24
C ASP A 108 -3.13 -0.27 22.13
N ILE A 109 -2.75 0.50 21.09
CA ILE A 109 -1.38 0.99 20.95
C ILE A 109 -1.05 2.04 22.01
N CYS A 110 -1.96 2.98 22.27
CA CYS A 110 -1.80 4.00 23.29
C CYS A 110 -1.49 3.38 24.65
N LEU A 111 -2.27 2.37 25.06
CA LEU A 111 -2.08 1.65 26.31
C LEU A 111 -0.73 0.90 26.36
N ARG A 112 -0.40 0.16 25.29
CA ARG A 112 0.89 -0.55 25.18
C ARG A 112 2.09 0.40 25.16
N ASN A 113 1.87 1.65 24.76
CA ASN A 113 2.87 2.70 24.69
C ASN A 113 2.79 3.67 25.88
N LYS A 114 2.46 3.15 27.06
CA LYS A 114 2.45 3.87 28.34
C LYS A 114 1.56 5.12 28.32
N GLY A 115 0.41 5.02 27.66
CA GLY A 115 -0.59 6.06 27.63
C GLY A 115 -0.38 7.13 26.55
N THR A 116 0.42 6.88 25.51
CA THR A 116 0.63 7.85 24.43
C THR A 116 0.55 7.19 23.05
N LEU A 117 -0.10 7.83 22.08
CA LEU A 117 0.00 7.47 20.65
C LEU A 117 0.29 8.71 19.83
N PHE A 118 1.55 8.87 19.45
CA PHE A 118 2.03 9.97 18.60
C PHE A 118 2.57 9.43 17.28
N HIS A 119 2.23 10.09 16.19
CA HIS A 119 2.67 9.71 14.86
C HIS A 119 3.61 10.74 14.22
N GLU A 120 4.44 10.24 13.30
CA GLU A 120 5.49 11.00 12.64
C GLU A 120 4.98 11.72 11.37
N TRP A 121 5.47 12.92 11.11
CA TRP A 121 5.25 13.65 9.85
C TRP A 121 6.11 13.07 8.71
N GLY A 122 7.29 12.55 9.01
CA GLY A 122 8.20 11.88 8.06
C GLY A 122 9.43 12.69 7.63
N GLU A 123 9.56 13.92 8.11
CA GLU A 123 10.70 14.82 7.80
C GLU A 123 11.47 15.18 9.07
N LYS A 124 12.69 15.71 8.90
CA LYS A 124 13.51 16.17 10.03
C LYS A 124 12.81 17.30 10.81
N ASN A 125 12.89 17.24 12.13
CA ASN A 125 12.38 18.26 13.03
C ASN A 125 12.99 19.64 12.75
N SER A 126 14.27 19.70 12.36
CA SER A 126 14.94 20.95 11.97
C SER A 126 14.32 21.67 10.77
N LYS A 127 13.54 20.99 9.92
CA LYS A 127 12.82 21.64 8.82
C LYS A 127 11.62 22.44 9.30
N TYR A 128 11.02 22.04 10.43
CA TYR A 128 9.70 22.53 10.87
C TYR A 128 9.70 23.13 12.28
N THR A 129 10.87 23.27 12.89
CA THR A 129 11.05 23.80 14.24
C THR A 129 12.10 24.89 14.18
N LYS A 130 11.69 26.10 14.51
CA LYS A 130 12.56 27.27 14.52
C LYS A 130 13.66 27.11 15.58
N ARG A 131 14.86 27.65 15.33
CA ARG A 131 16.01 27.50 16.23
C ARG A 131 15.73 27.97 17.64
N ASP A 132 15.02 29.09 17.81
CA ASP A 132 14.58 29.56 19.14
C ASP A 132 13.85 28.48 19.94
N ALA A 133 13.01 27.65 19.32
CA ALA A 133 12.29 26.59 20.02
C ALA A 133 13.25 25.49 20.51
N PHE A 134 14.34 25.21 19.78
CA PHE A 134 15.38 24.32 20.27
C PHE A 134 16.16 24.95 21.42
N VAL A 135 16.61 26.19 21.28
CA VAL A 135 17.43 26.87 22.30
C VAL A 135 16.66 27.09 23.59
N TYR A 136 15.46 27.68 23.50
CA TYR A 136 14.65 28.03 24.66
C TYR A 136 14.19 26.82 25.47
N MET A 137 14.00 25.67 24.80
CA MET A 137 13.57 24.43 25.44
C MET A 137 14.75 23.55 25.91
N ASP A 138 15.99 24.03 25.80
CA ASP A 138 17.21 23.24 26.05
C ASP A 138 17.25 21.94 25.22
N CYS A 139 16.87 22.07 23.95
CA CYS A 139 16.74 21.01 22.96
C CYS A 139 17.67 21.23 21.76
N ASP A 140 18.72 22.04 21.90
CA ASP A 140 19.55 22.47 20.78
C ASP A 140 20.74 21.54 20.50
N SER A 141 20.44 20.31 20.05
CA SER A 141 21.47 19.33 19.68
C SER A 141 21.08 18.46 18.49
N PRO A 142 22.04 17.81 17.80
CA PRO A 142 21.77 16.95 16.66
C PRO A 142 20.71 15.87 16.90
N ARG A 143 20.53 15.43 18.15
CA ARG A 143 19.47 14.49 18.56
C ARG A 143 18.07 15.05 18.28
N TYR A 144 17.83 16.32 18.59
CA TYR A 144 16.54 16.95 18.39
C TYR A 144 16.36 17.43 16.95
N HIS A 145 17.42 17.93 16.32
CA HIS A 145 17.38 18.42 14.95
C HIS A 145 17.07 17.30 13.95
N ASN A 146 17.73 16.14 14.12
CA ASN A 146 17.57 14.98 13.25
C ASN A 146 16.43 14.05 13.65
N ALA A 147 15.73 14.33 14.77
CA ALA A 147 14.51 13.60 15.09
C ALA A 147 13.47 13.79 13.98
N VAL A 148 12.54 12.84 13.86
CA VAL A 148 11.42 12.98 12.94
C VAL A 148 10.42 13.94 13.57
N ALA A 149 10.03 14.99 12.84
CA ALA A 149 8.98 15.91 13.26
C ALA A 149 7.70 15.10 13.50
N LEU A 150 6.98 15.39 14.59
CA LEU A 150 5.68 14.77 14.83
C LEU A 150 4.60 15.53 14.09
N GLN A 151 3.52 14.83 13.81
CA GLN A 151 2.25 15.48 13.49
C GLN A 151 1.34 15.37 14.71
N ASN A 152 0.55 16.41 14.97
CA ASN A 152 -0.41 16.44 16.07
C ASN A 152 -1.81 16.91 15.62
N THR A 153 -2.14 16.66 14.35
CA THR A 153 -3.53 16.78 13.84
C THR A 153 -4.47 15.84 14.58
N TRP A 154 -3.96 14.67 14.97
CA TRP A 154 -4.61 13.77 15.90
C TRP A 154 -3.58 13.04 16.76
N PHE A 155 -3.96 12.62 17.96
CA PHE A 155 -3.13 11.82 18.89
C PHE A 155 -4.00 11.24 20.01
N LEU A 156 -3.49 10.23 20.72
CA LEU A 156 -4.12 9.72 21.94
C LEU A 156 -3.25 9.94 23.17
N LEU A 157 -3.90 10.27 24.29
CA LEU A 157 -3.32 10.38 25.62
C LEU A 157 -4.21 9.65 26.63
N GLN A 158 -3.66 8.67 27.33
CA GLN A 158 -4.29 8.14 28.53
C GLN A 158 -4.02 9.09 29.69
N LYS A 159 -4.99 9.39 30.55
CA LYS A 159 -4.77 10.15 31.78
C LYS A 159 -3.87 9.37 32.72
N THR A 160 -2.68 9.92 32.94
CA THR A 160 -1.65 9.45 33.87
C THR A 160 -0.92 10.67 34.40
N SER A 161 -0.22 10.54 35.52
CA SER A 161 0.63 11.62 36.05
C SER A 161 1.67 12.11 35.03
N PHE A 162 2.18 11.22 34.17
CA PHE A 162 3.12 11.57 33.11
C PHE A 162 2.48 12.40 32.00
N THR A 163 1.32 11.98 31.49
CA THR A 163 0.65 12.69 30.38
C THR A 163 0.09 14.03 30.84
N GLU A 164 -0.34 14.16 32.09
CA GLU A 164 -0.67 15.45 32.71
C GLU A 164 0.55 16.38 32.71
N LYS A 165 1.70 15.92 33.24
CA LYS A 165 2.95 16.68 33.22
C LYS A 165 3.38 17.07 31.79
N PHE A 166 3.27 16.15 30.84
CA PHE A 166 3.62 16.41 29.44
C PHE A 166 2.76 17.54 28.85
N VAL A 167 1.45 17.52 29.09
CA VAL A 167 0.53 18.54 28.59
C VAL A 167 0.71 19.87 29.33
N ASP A 168 1.02 19.85 30.64
CA ASP A 168 1.36 21.06 31.40
C ASP A 168 2.61 21.75 30.83
N GLU A 169 3.67 21.00 30.51
CA GLU A 169 4.85 21.55 29.84
C GLU A 169 4.55 22.02 28.41
N TRP A 170 3.73 21.28 27.67
CA TRP A 170 3.31 21.69 26.33
C TRP A 170 2.59 23.02 26.37
N LEU A 171 1.60 23.20 27.26
CA LEU A 171 0.89 24.47 27.43
C LEU A 171 1.85 25.59 27.83
N LYS A 172 2.72 25.34 28.83
CA LYS A 172 3.69 26.33 29.32
C LYS A 172 4.57 26.89 28.20
N TYR A 173 5.15 26.01 27.37
CA TYR A 173 5.99 26.46 26.25
C TYR A 173 5.16 27.12 25.14
N ASN A 174 3.92 26.68 24.92
CA ASN A 174 3.08 27.20 23.85
C ASN A 174 2.49 28.60 24.15
N LEU A 175 2.51 29.02 25.41
CA LEU A 175 2.21 30.38 25.84
C LEU A 175 3.31 31.38 25.47
N ASP A 176 4.49 30.91 25.08
CA ASP A 176 5.60 31.77 24.69
C ASP A 176 5.63 31.99 23.18
N GLU A 177 5.14 33.17 22.75
CA GLU A 177 5.04 33.52 21.34
C GLU A 177 6.39 33.52 20.60
N ARG A 178 7.53 33.63 21.31
CA ARG A 178 8.86 33.54 20.69
C ARG A 178 9.06 32.19 20.00
N ILE A 179 8.54 31.11 20.57
CA ILE A 179 8.74 29.76 20.05
C ILE A 179 7.49 29.16 19.41
N ALA A 180 6.30 29.62 19.82
CA ALA A 180 5.04 29.10 19.33
C ALA A 180 4.53 29.82 18.07
N SER A 181 4.89 31.09 17.85
CA SER A 181 4.48 31.83 16.65
C SER A 181 5.14 31.27 15.39
N TYR A 182 4.36 31.17 14.31
CA TYR A 182 4.83 30.72 13.00
C TYR A 182 5.60 31.84 12.28
N VAL A 183 5.30 33.10 12.62
CA VAL A 183 5.72 34.28 11.86
C VAL A 183 6.75 35.14 12.59
N LYS A 184 6.87 35.01 13.92
CA LYS A 184 7.85 35.79 14.69
C LYS A 184 9.28 35.33 14.37
N PRO A 185 10.24 36.24 14.10
CA PRO A 185 11.63 35.86 13.82
C PRO A 185 12.34 35.25 15.03
N ASN A 186 13.57 34.73 14.83
CA ASN A 186 14.42 34.29 15.94
C ASN A 186 14.82 35.47 16.84
N THR A 187 14.89 35.19 18.13
CA THR A 187 15.16 36.12 19.23
C THR A 187 16.26 35.60 20.16
N CYS A 188 16.64 34.33 20.07
CA CYS A 188 17.70 33.70 20.88
C CYS A 188 19.11 33.85 20.29
N GLY A 189 19.30 34.71 19.28
CA GLY A 189 20.61 35.07 18.75
C GLY A 189 21.30 34.03 17.85
N LEU A 190 20.62 32.93 17.51
CA LEU A 190 21.11 31.92 16.58
C LEU A 190 20.23 31.84 15.33
N PRO A 191 20.82 31.69 14.12
CA PRO A 191 20.06 31.51 12.90
C PRO A 191 19.41 30.13 12.85
N ASP A 192 18.39 30.00 11.99
CA ASP A 192 17.77 28.71 11.72
C ASP A 192 18.76 27.72 11.11
N ILE A 193 18.52 26.44 11.40
CA ILE A 193 19.34 25.34 10.87
C ILE A 193 19.16 25.30 9.35
N ILE A 194 20.24 25.03 8.61
CA ILE A 194 20.21 24.88 7.15
C ILE A 194 19.10 23.89 6.74
N GLY A 195 18.22 24.35 5.84
CA GLY A 195 17.06 23.59 5.37
C GLY A 195 15.76 23.80 6.17
N PHE A 196 15.74 24.73 7.13
CA PHE A 196 14.52 25.20 7.77
C PHE A 196 13.51 25.74 6.73
N VAL A 197 12.24 25.39 6.90
CA VAL A 197 11.13 25.73 5.98
C VAL A 197 10.15 26.70 6.64
N GLU A 198 9.60 26.32 7.79
CA GLU A 198 8.63 27.10 8.55
C GLU A 198 8.61 26.65 10.01
N ASN A 199 8.21 27.51 10.95
CA ASN A 199 7.93 27.06 12.31
C ASN A 199 6.50 26.50 12.37
N ARG A 200 6.28 25.37 13.06
CA ARG A 200 4.95 24.78 13.22
C ARG A 200 4.38 24.90 14.64
N GLY A 201 4.85 25.90 15.40
CA GLY A 201 4.30 26.30 16.69
C GLY A 201 4.10 25.13 17.66
N ASP A 202 2.85 24.83 18.01
CA ASP A 202 2.50 23.74 18.91
C ASP A 202 3.08 22.39 18.50
N GLN A 203 3.12 22.11 17.21
CA GLN A 203 3.69 20.87 16.69
C GLN A 203 5.21 20.78 16.91
N SER A 204 5.92 21.92 16.83
CA SER A 204 7.36 22.03 17.07
C SER A 204 7.70 21.77 18.53
N ILE A 205 6.95 22.40 19.45
CA ILE A 205 7.07 22.20 20.89
C ILE A 205 6.75 20.76 21.28
N PHE A 206 5.65 20.22 20.74
CA PHE A 206 5.24 18.84 20.96
C PHE A 206 6.31 17.83 20.52
N SER A 207 6.95 18.07 19.37
CA SER A 207 8.05 17.24 18.85
C SER A 207 9.27 17.28 19.76
N ASN A 208 9.68 18.46 20.22
CA ASN A 208 10.81 18.62 21.15
C ASN A 208 10.53 17.90 22.49
N LEU A 209 9.33 18.06 23.05
CA LEU A 209 8.94 17.37 24.28
C LEU A 209 8.94 15.85 24.11
N ALA A 210 8.45 15.33 22.98
CA ALA A 210 8.48 13.90 22.72
C ALA A 210 9.91 13.34 22.66
N VAL A 211 10.85 14.06 22.04
CA VAL A 211 12.27 13.68 22.03
C VAL A 211 12.89 13.80 23.42
N LYS A 212 12.61 14.89 24.16
CA LYS A 212 13.10 15.14 25.54
C LYS A 212 12.72 13.98 26.46
N TYR A 213 11.45 13.59 26.42
CA TYR A 213 10.88 12.50 27.22
C TYR A 213 11.09 11.11 26.64
N LYS A 214 11.80 10.97 25.51
CA LYS A 214 12.06 9.68 24.84
C LYS A 214 10.76 8.91 24.57
N ILE A 215 9.70 9.63 24.22
CA ILE A 215 8.40 9.04 23.90
C ILE A 215 8.54 8.27 22.60
N ARG A 216 8.08 7.02 22.60
CA ARG A 216 8.06 6.21 21.38
C ARG A 216 6.96 6.73 20.45
N THR A 217 7.35 7.00 19.21
CA THR A 217 6.49 7.49 18.14
C THR A 217 6.28 6.41 17.08
N PHE A 218 5.32 6.63 16.20
CA PHE A 218 4.93 5.65 15.19
C PHE A 218 4.97 6.27 13.78
N PRO A 219 5.63 5.61 12.81
CA PRO A 219 5.58 6.04 11.43
C PRO A 219 4.18 5.81 10.86
N GLY A 220 3.66 6.81 10.13
CA GLY A 220 2.46 6.66 9.30
C GLY A 220 2.81 6.54 7.82
N VAL A 221 1.83 6.81 6.95
CA VAL A 221 1.99 6.92 5.48
C VAL A 221 2.79 8.15 5.02
N GLY A 222 3.01 9.12 5.91
CA GLY A 222 3.85 10.30 5.71
C GLY A 222 3.09 11.53 5.21
N GLY A 223 3.61 12.72 5.55
CA GLY A 223 3.11 14.00 5.05
C GLY A 223 1.63 14.28 5.33
N ILE A 224 0.96 14.93 4.38
CA ILE A 224 -0.45 15.34 4.50
C ILE A 224 -1.37 14.14 4.71
N GLN A 225 -1.04 12.98 4.13
CA GLN A 225 -1.86 11.76 4.24
C GLN A 225 -1.98 11.26 5.68
N ASN A 226 -0.99 11.53 6.55
CA ASN A 226 -1.05 11.20 7.97
C ASN A 226 -2.10 12.00 8.75
N ARG A 227 -2.64 13.08 8.18
CA ARG A 227 -3.69 13.87 8.84
C ARG A 227 -5.00 13.09 8.95
N GLN A 228 -5.24 12.15 8.03
CA GLN A 228 -6.39 11.25 8.06
C GLN A 228 -6.05 10.01 8.90
N VAL A 229 -6.71 9.85 10.05
CA VAL A 229 -6.46 8.73 10.97
C VAL A 229 -6.66 7.35 10.32
N ASP A 230 -7.61 7.24 9.39
CA ASP A 230 -7.89 5.98 8.68
C ASP A 230 -6.67 5.48 7.91
N ASN A 231 -5.88 6.37 7.29
CA ASN A 231 -4.65 6.00 6.59
C ASN A 231 -3.62 5.40 7.55
N PHE A 232 -3.55 5.89 8.78
CA PHE A 232 -2.68 5.32 9.81
C PHE A 232 -3.19 3.95 10.26
N ILE A 233 -4.50 3.78 10.50
CA ILE A 233 -5.10 2.49 10.86
C ILE A 233 -4.86 1.45 9.75
N ASP A 234 -5.05 1.84 8.49
CA ASP A 234 -4.80 0.98 7.34
C ASP A 234 -3.30 0.59 7.27
N SER A 235 -2.39 1.53 7.56
CA SER A 235 -0.94 1.24 7.67
C SER A 235 -0.56 0.35 8.88
N LEU A 236 -1.34 0.39 9.96
CA LEU A 236 -1.14 -0.47 11.13
C LEU A 236 -1.61 -1.89 10.86
N SER A 237 -2.67 -2.06 10.09
CA SER A 237 -3.14 -3.38 9.64
C SER A 237 -2.06 -4.10 8.84
N PHE A 238 -1.26 -3.34 8.11
CA PHE A 238 -0.06 -3.78 7.42
C PHE A 238 1.11 -4.07 8.38
N ASN A 239 1.39 -3.17 9.36
CA ASN A 239 2.50 -3.31 10.31
C ASN A 239 2.25 -4.31 11.46
N PHE A 240 1.02 -4.55 11.90
CA PHE A 240 0.65 -5.50 12.96
C PHE A 240 0.74 -6.94 12.44
N ARG A 241 0.35 -7.16 11.18
CA ARG A 241 0.67 -8.40 10.46
C ARG A 241 2.18 -8.60 10.36
N ALA A 242 2.95 -7.56 10.05
CA ALA A 242 4.42 -7.63 10.03
C ALA A 242 5.08 -7.82 11.42
N LYS A 243 4.47 -7.36 12.52
CA LYS A 243 5.01 -7.46 13.90
C LYS A 243 4.75 -8.81 14.57
N ASN A 244 3.59 -9.43 14.36
CA ASN A 244 3.35 -10.80 14.82
C ASN A 244 4.30 -11.80 14.12
N LEU A 245 4.80 -11.45 12.94
CA LEU A 245 5.89 -12.14 12.22
C LEU A 245 7.28 -11.98 12.88
N LEU A 246 7.51 -10.92 13.67
CA LEU A 246 8.79 -10.65 14.35
C LEU A 246 8.90 -11.31 15.74
N GLU A 247 7.79 -11.55 16.44
CA GLU A 247 7.84 -12.25 17.75
C GLU A 247 8.20 -13.73 17.61
N ILE A 248 7.90 -14.34 16.46
CA ILE A 248 8.26 -15.73 16.15
C ILE A 248 9.79 -15.90 15.94
N THR A 249 10.56 -14.81 15.77
CA THR A 249 11.96 -14.86 15.33
C THR A 249 12.97 -14.16 16.25
N LYS A 250 12.70 -14.06 17.56
CA LYS A 250 13.63 -13.47 18.54
C LYS A 250 15.03 -14.10 18.51
N SER A 251 15.98 -13.44 17.87
CA SER A 251 17.39 -13.40 18.26
C SER A 251 18.05 -12.10 17.80
N LYS A 252 18.92 -11.58 18.66
CA LYS A 252 19.38 -10.19 18.79
C LYS A 252 20.23 -9.71 17.62
N SER A 253 19.92 -8.55 17.05
CA SER A 253 20.74 -7.32 17.18
C SER A 253 20.32 -6.20 16.20
N LYS A 254 20.43 -4.99 16.76
CA LYS A 254 20.31 -3.59 16.29
C LYS A 254 19.81 -3.26 14.87
N LEU A 255 18.87 -2.31 14.92
CA LEU A 255 18.09 -1.64 13.89
C LEU A 255 18.93 -0.60 13.11
N TRP A 256 18.82 -0.59 11.79
CA TRP A 256 18.95 0.60 10.94
C TRP A 256 17.80 0.58 9.93
N LEU A 257 17.11 1.71 9.76
CA LEU A 257 15.95 1.90 8.88
C LEU A 257 16.43 2.43 7.52
N GLY A 258 16.08 1.71 6.47
CA GLY A 258 16.33 2.03 5.06
C GLY A 258 16.08 0.77 4.22
N ASN A 259 15.69 0.92 2.94
CA ASN A 259 15.39 -0.21 2.03
C ASN A 259 16.49 -1.32 2.03
N SER A 260 17.71 -0.97 2.43
CA SER A 260 18.87 -1.85 2.62
C SER A 260 18.77 -2.80 3.84
N ALA A 261 18.08 -2.43 4.92
CA ALA A 261 17.95 -3.31 6.09
C ALA A 261 16.88 -4.41 5.90
N TYR A 262 15.86 -4.14 5.07
CA TYR A 262 14.93 -5.17 4.60
C TYR A 262 15.62 -6.15 3.63
N GLN A 263 16.55 -5.65 2.79
CA GLN A 263 17.40 -6.46 1.92
C GLN A 263 18.27 -7.46 2.69
N ILE A 264 18.85 -7.06 3.83
CA ILE A 264 19.75 -7.91 4.64
C ILE A 264 18.97 -8.99 5.43
N ARG A 265 17.70 -8.77 5.78
CA ARG A 265 16.90 -9.71 6.62
C ARG A 265 16.12 -10.77 5.85
N MET A 266 15.91 -10.59 4.54
CA MET A 266 15.25 -11.58 3.67
C MET A 266 16.22 -12.64 3.09
N GLN A 267 17.48 -12.63 3.50
CA GLN A 267 18.42 -13.69 3.13
C GLN A 267 18.48 -14.70 4.28
N GLY A 268 17.77 -15.83 4.15
CA GLY A 268 18.13 -17.02 4.92
C GLY A 268 17.02 -18.00 5.30
N LYS A 269 15.73 -17.63 5.25
CA LYS A 269 14.63 -18.57 5.53
C LYS A 269 13.45 -18.38 4.59
N PRO A 270 12.88 -19.46 4.06
CA PRO A 270 11.64 -19.39 3.29
C PRO A 270 10.47 -18.78 4.08
N LEU A 271 9.57 -18.12 3.35
CA LEU A 271 8.30 -17.63 3.84
C LEU A 271 7.18 -18.58 3.42
N ASN A 272 6.26 -18.85 4.33
CA ASN A 272 5.06 -19.64 4.05
C ASN A 272 3.95 -18.76 3.48
N PHE A 273 3.31 -19.24 2.43
CA PHE A 273 2.19 -18.62 1.76
C PHE A 273 1.02 -19.60 1.71
N THR A 274 -0.19 -19.08 1.91
CA THR A 274 -1.42 -19.84 1.73
C THR A 274 -2.41 -19.01 0.94
N VAL A 275 -2.92 -19.57 -0.16
CA VAL A 275 -4.04 -19.02 -0.93
C VAL A 275 -5.00 -20.14 -1.25
N ALA A 276 -6.30 -19.88 -1.02
CA ALA A 276 -7.32 -20.92 -1.02
C ALA A 276 -6.90 -22.07 -0.09
N SER A 277 -6.88 -23.30 -0.57
CA SER A 277 -6.41 -24.50 0.15
C SER A 277 -4.93 -24.82 -0.09
N THR A 278 -4.24 -24.08 -0.96
CA THR A 278 -2.85 -24.36 -1.34
C THR A 278 -1.88 -23.63 -0.44
N SER A 279 -0.94 -24.37 0.16
CA SER A 279 0.19 -23.81 0.92
C SER A 279 1.52 -24.15 0.26
N PHE A 280 2.43 -23.17 0.24
CA PHE A 280 3.75 -23.28 -0.38
C PHE A 280 4.73 -22.29 0.26
N GLU A 281 6.02 -22.54 0.08
CA GLU A 281 7.09 -21.71 0.64
C GLU A 281 7.86 -20.98 -0.46
N LEU A 282 8.32 -19.75 -0.24
CA LEU A 282 9.24 -19.11 -1.17
C LEU A 282 10.37 -18.43 -0.41
N TYR A 283 11.57 -18.49 -0.95
CA TYR A 283 12.64 -17.60 -0.54
C TYR A 283 12.18 -16.15 -0.75
N PRO A 284 12.48 -15.24 0.19
CA PRO A 284 12.04 -13.86 0.07
C PRO A 284 12.98 -13.08 -0.85
N HIS A 285 13.00 -13.48 -2.12
CA HIS A 285 13.70 -12.80 -3.20
C HIS A 285 12.69 -12.28 -4.21
N GLY A 286 12.95 -11.11 -4.78
CA GLY A 286 12.10 -10.53 -5.81
C GLY A 286 10.94 -9.67 -5.29
N GLY A 287 10.57 -8.70 -6.12
CA GLY A 287 9.51 -7.74 -5.88
C GLY A 287 8.13 -8.41 -5.88
N ALA A 288 7.93 -9.44 -6.69
CA ALA A 288 6.68 -10.21 -6.74
C ALA A 288 6.36 -10.87 -5.38
N VAL A 289 7.33 -11.58 -4.79
CA VAL A 289 7.18 -12.22 -3.47
C VAL A 289 6.93 -11.18 -2.38
N LYS A 290 7.67 -10.06 -2.43
CA LYS A 290 7.45 -8.93 -1.52
C LYS A 290 6.02 -8.39 -1.63
N GLN A 291 5.55 -8.06 -2.84
CA GLN A 291 4.19 -7.54 -3.09
C GLN A 291 3.12 -8.48 -2.54
N PHE A 292 3.27 -9.78 -2.80
CA PHE A 292 2.31 -10.78 -2.38
C PHE A 292 2.31 -11.02 -0.87
N TRP A 293 3.50 -11.10 -0.25
CA TRP A 293 3.67 -11.19 1.19
C TRP A 293 3.08 -9.98 1.92
N LEU A 294 3.26 -8.79 1.35
CA LEU A 294 2.64 -7.54 1.81
C LEU A 294 1.12 -7.49 1.62
N GLY A 295 0.54 -8.52 1.00
CA GLY A 295 -0.89 -8.68 0.88
C GLY A 295 -1.51 -7.87 -0.24
N ASN A 296 -0.77 -7.61 -1.32
CA ASN A 296 -1.30 -6.97 -2.52
C ASN A 296 -2.61 -7.68 -2.94
N TYR A 297 -3.71 -6.92 -2.92
CA TYR A 297 -5.06 -7.44 -3.12
C TYR A 297 -5.23 -8.00 -4.54
N SER A 298 -4.71 -7.32 -5.58
CA SER A 298 -4.88 -7.77 -6.96
C SER A 298 -4.14 -9.08 -7.22
N THR A 299 -2.90 -9.24 -6.72
CA THR A 299 -2.15 -10.50 -6.85
C THR A 299 -2.82 -11.64 -6.09
N LYS A 300 -3.34 -11.41 -4.88
CA LYS A 300 -4.10 -12.42 -4.14
C LYS A 300 -5.38 -12.82 -4.84
N GLN A 301 -6.08 -11.84 -5.41
CA GLN A 301 -7.33 -12.07 -6.10
C GLN A 301 -7.10 -12.86 -7.40
N LEU A 302 -6.04 -12.54 -8.17
CA LEU A 302 -5.56 -13.35 -9.29
C LEU A 302 -5.25 -14.78 -8.84
N MET A 303 -4.43 -14.95 -7.81
CA MET A 303 -4.03 -16.28 -7.34
C MET A 303 -5.25 -17.12 -6.97
N LYS A 304 -6.23 -16.55 -6.28
CA LYS A 304 -7.45 -17.27 -5.90
C LYS A 304 -8.30 -17.70 -7.10
N SER A 305 -8.51 -16.81 -8.08
CA SER A 305 -9.29 -17.13 -9.29
C SER A 305 -8.56 -18.03 -10.28
N LEU A 306 -7.24 -17.91 -10.37
CA LEU A 306 -6.41 -18.80 -11.17
C LEU A 306 -6.43 -20.22 -10.61
N LEU A 307 -6.21 -20.37 -9.30
CA LEU A 307 -6.22 -21.68 -8.66
C LEU A 307 -7.60 -22.35 -8.70
N SER A 308 -8.70 -21.60 -8.85
CA SER A 308 -10.01 -22.19 -9.07
C SER A 308 -10.24 -22.68 -10.51
N LEU A 309 -9.38 -22.29 -11.47
CA LEU A 309 -9.41 -22.78 -12.85
C LEU A 309 -8.47 -23.98 -13.06
N VAL A 310 -7.53 -24.20 -12.14
CA VAL A 310 -6.52 -25.26 -12.21
C VAL A 310 -7.03 -26.49 -11.46
N ASP A 311 -7.09 -27.62 -12.16
CA ASP A 311 -7.28 -28.94 -11.56
C ASP A 311 -5.99 -29.78 -11.63
N GLU A 312 -6.02 -30.99 -11.06
CA GLU A 312 -4.87 -31.89 -10.96
C GLU A 312 -4.32 -32.38 -12.31
N ASN A 313 -5.09 -32.26 -13.38
CA ASN A 313 -4.77 -32.73 -14.74
C ASN A 313 -4.51 -31.57 -15.73
N SER A 314 -4.54 -30.33 -15.24
CA SER A 314 -4.44 -29.14 -16.08
C SER A 314 -3.04 -28.99 -16.68
N ASN A 315 -2.99 -28.69 -17.97
CA ASN A 315 -1.75 -28.30 -18.66
C ASN A 315 -1.69 -26.78 -18.71
N VAL A 316 -0.71 -26.20 -18.02
CA VAL A 316 -0.63 -24.75 -17.84
C VAL A 316 0.67 -24.22 -18.44
N VAL A 317 0.57 -23.11 -19.16
CA VAL A 317 1.72 -22.33 -19.60
C VAL A 317 1.69 -20.99 -18.87
N GLU A 318 2.78 -20.63 -18.20
CA GLU A 318 2.99 -19.33 -17.58
C GLU A 318 4.14 -18.61 -18.28
N VAL A 319 3.85 -17.42 -18.81
CA VAL A 319 4.81 -16.54 -19.49
C VAL A 319 5.07 -15.34 -18.59
N GLY A 320 6.31 -15.19 -18.11
CA GLY A 320 6.68 -14.21 -17.10
C GLY A 320 6.70 -14.78 -15.67
N ALA A 321 7.25 -15.99 -15.51
CA ALA A 321 7.23 -16.72 -14.24
C ALA A 321 7.99 -16.03 -13.08
N ASN A 322 8.89 -15.08 -13.38
CA ASN A 322 9.64 -14.31 -12.40
C ASN A 322 10.36 -15.25 -11.40
N VAL A 323 10.26 -15.01 -10.11
CA VAL A 323 10.84 -15.88 -9.05
C VAL A 323 9.96 -17.09 -8.72
N GLY A 324 8.87 -17.34 -9.45
CA GLY A 324 8.05 -18.54 -9.30
C GLY A 324 6.93 -18.47 -8.28
N LEU A 325 6.41 -17.27 -7.98
CA LEU A 325 5.29 -17.10 -7.06
C LEU A 325 4.05 -17.87 -7.53
N THR A 326 3.60 -17.57 -8.74
CA THR A 326 2.41 -18.20 -9.33
C THR A 326 2.72 -19.63 -9.78
N THR A 327 3.90 -19.85 -10.37
CA THR A 327 4.38 -21.17 -10.81
C THR A 327 4.32 -22.21 -9.69
N THR A 328 4.87 -21.89 -8.52
CA THR A 328 4.92 -22.81 -7.38
C THR A 328 3.51 -23.15 -6.88
N ALA A 329 2.63 -22.16 -6.81
CA ALA A 329 1.26 -22.37 -6.38
C ALA A 329 0.47 -23.25 -7.36
N ILE A 330 0.62 -23.06 -8.67
CA ILE A 330 0.02 -23.94 -9.68
C ILE A 330 0.57 -25.36 -9.51
N ALA A 331 1.89 -25.53 -9.48
CA ALA A 331 2.55 -26.83 -9.40
C ALA A 331 2.12 -27.67 -8.19
N LYS A 332 1.81 -27.03 -7.06
CA LYS A 332 1.30 -27.68 -5.85
C LYS A 332 -0.08 -28.31 -6.00
N ASN A 333 -0.86 -27.89 -6.99
CA ASN A 333 -2.19 -28.43 -7.26
C ASN A 333 -2.20 -29.45 -8.42
N LEU A 334 -1.06 -29.65 -9.11
CA LEU A 334 -0.95 -30.62 -10.20
C LEU A 334 -0.55 -32.01 -9.66
N MET A 335 -1.22 -33.05 -10.17
CA MET A 335 -0.82 -34.45 -10.00
C MET A 335 -0.35 -35.07 -11.32
N ASN A 336 -1.18 -35.00 -12.36
CA ASN A 336 -0.86 -35.54 -13.70
C ASN A 336 -0.69 -34.45 -14.76
N GLY A 337 -1.15 -33.22 -14.49
CA GLY A 337 -0.99 -32.07 -15.37
C GLY A 337 0.46 -31.61 -15.49
N ARG A 338 0.80 -30.94 -16.60
CA ARG A 338 2.13 -30.36 -16.84
C ARG A 338 2.11 -28.84 -16.69
N LEU A 339 3.21 -28.27 -16.18
CA LEU A 339 3.41 -26.81 -16.13
C LEU A 339 4.68 -26.42 -16.90
N LEU A 340 4.56 -25.47 -17.82
CA LEU A 340 5.67 -24.85 -18.52
C LEU A 340 5.78 -23.40 -18.09
N ALA A 341 6.91 -23.04 -17.47
CA ALA A 341 7.16 -21.72 -16.91
C ALA A 341 8.27 -21.02 -17.71
N VAL A 342 7.93 -19.91 -18.35
CA VAL A 342 8.85 -19.13 -19.17
C VAL A 342 9.28 -17.87 -18.43
N GLU A 343 10.59 -17.66 -18.28
CA GLU A 343 11.18 -16.47 -17.69
C GLU A 343 12.44 -16.06 -18.45
N ALA A 344 12.54 -14.80 -18.83
CA ALA A 344 13.64 -14.32 -19.67
C ALA A 344 14.92 -14.04 -18.87
N ASP A 345 14.83 -13.58 -17.62
CA ASP A 345 15.99 -13.25 -16.79
C ASP A 345 16.63 -14.52 -16.21
N PRO A 346 17.89 -14.87 -16.59
CA PRO A 346 18.58 -16.03 -16.04
C PRO A 346 18.68 -16.03 -14.51
N SER A 347 18.77 -14.84 -13.89
CA SER A 347 18.86 -14.73 -12.43
C SER A 347 17.53 -15.05 -11.76
N LEU A 348 16.40 -14.69 -12.38
CA LEU A 348 15.07 -15.02 -11.85
C LEU A 348 14.76 -16.50 -12.06
N CYS A 349 15.19 -17.09 -13.18
CA CYS A 349 15.12 -18.54 -13.39
C CYS A 349 15.84 -19.33 -12.30
N GLN A 350 16.98 -18.85 -11.79
CA GLN A 350 17.67 -19.49 -10.66
C GLN A 350 16.83 -19.43 -9.37
N HIS A 351 16.20 -18.29 -9.08
CA HIS A 351 15.30 -18.17 -7.93
C HIS A 351 14.04 -19.03 -8.08
N LEU A 352 13.45 -19.08 -9.28
CA LEU A 352 12.34 -19.96 -9.63
C LEU A 352 12.70 -21.43 -9.37
N LYS A 353 13.86 -21.90 -9.86
CA LYS A 353 14.36 -23.27 -9.59
C LYS A 353 14.50 -23.54 -8.10
N ALA A 354 15.08 -22.61 -7.34
CA ALA A 354 15.25 -22.76 -5.89
C ALA A 354 13.91 -22.83 -5.15
N ASN A 355 12.94 -22.01 -5.54
CA ASN A 355 11.59 -22.01 -4.98
C ASN A 355 10.80 -23.27 -5.32
N LEU A 356 10.91 -23.78 -6.55
CA LEU A 356 10.27 -25.05 -6.92
C LEU A 356 10.90 -26.24 -6.18
N ALA A 357 12.23 -26.27 -6.06
CA ALA A 357 12.94 -27.31 -5.33
C ALA A 357 12.54 -27.33 -3.84
N LEU A 358 12.42 -26.15 -3.23
CA LEU A 358 11.94 -25.98 -1.86
C LEU A 358 10.55 -26.58 -1.61
N ASN A 359 9.69 -26.60 -2.64
CA ASN A 359 8.33 -27.12 -2.55
C ASN A 359 8.16 -28.54 -3.11
N SER A 360 9.26 -29.22 -3.43
CA SER A 360 9.25 -30.52 -4.11
C SER A 360 8.38 -30.50 -5.39
N CYS A 361 8.52 -29.44 -6.18
CA CYS A 361 7.77 -29.21 -7.42
C CYS A 361 8.68 -29.07 -8.66
N LEU A 362 10.01 -29.17 -8.50
CA LEU A 362 10.95 -28.93 -9.59
C LEU A 362 10.79 -29.92 -10.76
N ASP A 363 10.43 -31.16 -10.45
CA ASP A 363 10.15 -32.27 -11.37
C ASP A 363 8.84 -32.08 -12.16
N LYS A 364 7.91 -31.27 -11.64
CA LYS A 364 6.60 -31.01 -12.27
C LYS A 364 6.61 -29.87 -13.28
N VAL A 365 7.70 -29.11 -13.35
CA VAL A 365 7.76 -27.84 -14.09
C VAL A 365 8.90 -27.85 -15.11
N SER A 366 8.55 -27.63 -16.38
CA SER A 366 9.54 -27.33 -17.43
C SER A 366 9.84 -25.83 -17.41
N ILE A 367 11.09 -25.45 -17.12
CA ILE A 367 11.50 -24.05 -17.04
C ILE A 367 12.21 -23.64 -18.33
N VAL A 368 11.68 -22.63 -19.02
CA VAL A 368 12.21 -22.11 -20.27
C VAL A 368 12.83 -20.74 -20.02
N GLN A 369 14.14 -20.64 -20.24
CA GLN A 369 14.90 -19.40 -20.04
C GLN A 369 15.00 -18.59 -21.33
N GLU A 370 13.86 -18.12 -21.82
CA GLU A 370 13.73 -17.40 -23.09
C GLU A 370 12.68 -16.29 -22.96
N ALA A 371 12.78 -15.27 -23.82
CA ALA A 371 11.68 -14.33 -24.00
C ALA A 371 10.71 -14.87 -25.06
N LEU A 372 9.40 -14.72 -24.84
CA LEU A 372 8.42 -15.04 -25.89
C LEU A 372 8.05 -13.79 -26.70
N SER A 373 7.94 -13.98 -28.01
CA SER A 373 7.61 -12.94 -29.00
C SER A 373 6.83 -13.55 -30.17
N ASP A 374 6.60 -12.75 -31.22
CA ASP A 374 5.98 -13.16 -32.49
C ASP A 374 6.97 -13.69 -33.53
N SER A 375 8.26 -13.76 -33.18
CA SER A 375 9.34 -14.18 -34.06
C SER A 375 10.51 -14.79 -33.28
N LEU A 376 11.31 -15.63 -33.94
CA LEU A 376 12.53 -16.20 -33.40
C LEU A 376 13.68 -15.20 -33.48
N GLY A 377 14.60 -15.22 -32.52
CA GLY A 377 15.82 -14.42 -32.57
C GLY A 377 16.41 -14.11 -31.19
N THR A 378 16.83 -12.87 -31.00
CA THR A 378 17.39 -12.36 -29.76
C THR A 378 16.65 -11.11 -29.33
N ALA A 379 16.40 -10.95 -28.02
CA ALA A 379 15.77 -9.79 -27.44
C ALA A 379 16.68 -9.10 -26.41
N SER A 380 16.56 -7.78 -26.28
CA SER A 380 17.26 -6.98 -25.28
C SER A 380 16.42 -6.83 -24.02
N LEU A 381 16.63 -7.71 -23.05
CA LEU A 381 15.97 -7.68 -21.75
C LEU A 381 16.49 -6.52 -20.90
N GLN A 382 15.59 -5.62 -20.51
CA GLN A 382 15.84 -4.53 -19.57
C GLN A 382 15.63 -5.02 -18.13
N VAL A 383 16.72 -5.10 -17.37
CA VAL A 383 16.73 -5.62 -15.99
C VAL A 383 16.69 -4.46 -15.01
N ASN A 384 15.68 -4.47 -14.15
CA ASN A 384 15.48 -3.46 -13.13
C ASN A 384 16.29 -3.74 -11.87
N SER A 385 16.48 -2.70 -11.06
CA SER A 385 17.11 -2.81 -9.75
C SER A 385 16.41 -3.89 -8.90
N PRO A 386 17.12 -4.56 -7.97
CA PRO A 386 16.51 -5.55 -7.08
C PRO A 386 15.18 -5.09 -6.49
N TRP A 387 14.21 -6.01 -6.38
CA TRP A 387 12.83 -5.78 -5.91
C TRP A 387 11.91 -5.01 -6.87
N ARG A 388 12.42 -4.62 -8.04
CA ARG A 388 11.64 -4.07 -9.15
C ARG A 388 11.60 -5.03 -10.35
N ASP A 389 11.96 -6.29 -10.15
CA ASP A 389 11.87 -7.36 -11.15
C ASP A 389 10.49 -7.55 -11.80
N PRO A 390 9.33 -7.20 -11.20
CA PRO A 390 8.06 -7.23 -11.93
C PRO A 390 7.98 -6.24 -13.09
N PHE A 391 8.93 -5.29 -13.19
CA PHE A 391 9.02 -4.32 -14.29
C PHE A 391 10.07 -4.70 -15.34
N ASN A 392 10.70 -5.89 -15.23
CA ASN A 392 11.59 -6.39 -16.27
C ASN A 392 10.81 -6.53 -17.58
N THR A 393 11.40 -6.07 -18.69
CA THR A 393 10.72 -6.05 -19.98
C THR A 393 11.73 -6.14 -21.12
N ILE A 394 11.34 -6.75 -22.25
CA ILE A 394 12.12 -6.72 -23.49
C ILE A 394 11.79 -5.51 -24.38
N GLY A 395 10.81 -4.69 -23.97
CA GLY A 395 10.41 -3.46 -24.65
C GLY A 395 11.17 -2.24 -24.15
N LYS A 396 10.82 -1.06 -24.67
CA LYS A 396 11.35 0.20 -24.14
C LYS A 396 10.76 0.45 -22.74
N PRO A 397 11.58 0.79 -21.72
CA PRO A 397 11.08 1.08 -20.40
C PRO A 397 10.32 2.41 -20.41
N THR A 398 9.01 2.34 -20.18
CA THR A 398 8.09 3.49 -20.22
C THR A 398 7.44 3.78 -18.87
N ASP A 399 7.45 2.84 -17.92
CA ASP A 399 6.90 3.07 -16.58
C ASP A 399 7.85 3.93 -15.74
N LYS A 400 7.28 4.91 -15.01
CA LYS A 400 8.04 5.80 -14.11
C LYS A 400 8.76 5.06 -12.96
N ASN A 401 8.32 3.85 -12.66
CA ASN A 401 8.90 2.98 -11.65
C ASN A 401 10.04 2.12 -12.20
N CYS A 402 10.28 2.12 -13.51
CA CYS A 402 11.44 1.45 -14.08
C CYS A 402 12.72 2.08 -13.55
N GLN A 403 13.66 1.24 -13.14
CA GLN A 403 14.99 1.62 -12.72
C GLN A 403 15.96 0.61 -13.30
N ILE A 404 16.30 0.79 -14.58
CA ILE A 404 17.16 -0.14 -15.31
C ILE A 404 18.58 -0.08 -14.76
N ILE A 405 19.13 -1.23 -14.41
CA ILE A 405 20.50 -1.38 -13.93
C ILE A 405 21.37 -2.22 -14.87
N ALA A 406 20.75 -2.97 -15.78
CA ALA A 406 21.44 -3.78 -16.77
C ALA A 406 20.54 -4.04 -17.98
N THR A 407 21.16 -4.32 -19.12
CA THR A 407 20.51 -4.88 -20.31
C THR A 407 21.19 -6.21 -20.62
N LYS A 408 20.42 -7.26 -20.89
CA LYS A 408 20.91 -8.60 -21.23
C LYS A 408 20.36 -9.02 -22.58
N GLU A 409 21.18 -9.62 -23.43
CA GLU A 409 20.68 -10.33 -24.60
C GLU A 409 20.18 -11.71 -24.19
N VAL A 410 18.95 -12.04 -24.60
CA VAL A 410 18.30 -13.31 -24.29
C VAL A 410 17.72 -13.89 -25.58
N LYS A 411 17.64 -15.22 -25.68
CA LYS A 411 16.97 -15.88 -26.79
C LYS A 411 15.49 -15.50 -26.79
N ALA A 412 14.96 -15.21 -27.98
CA ALA A 412 13.55 -14.96 -28.21
C ALA A 412 12.96 -16.07 -29.07
N SER A 413 11.81 -16.60 -28.66
CA SER A 413 11.10 -17.68 -29.36
C SER A 413 9.60 -17.37 -29.45
N THR A 414 8.89 -18.09 -30.32
CA THR A 414 7.43 -18.07 -30.34
C THR A 414 6.88 -19.08 -29.35
N LEU A 415 5.64 -18.89 -28.88
CA LEU A 415 5.02 -19.88 -28.00
C LEU A 415 4.86 -21.23 -28.72
N THR A 416 4.52 -21.21 -30.01
CA THR A 416 4.43 -22.44 -30.82
C THR A 416 5.74 -23.23 -30.80
N GLU A 417 6.88 -22.58 -31.08
CA GLU A 417 8.19 -23.23 -31.09
C GLU A 417 8.52 -23.86 -29.72
N VAL A 418 8.24 -23.14 -28.63
CA VAL A 418 8.50 -23.65 -27.28
C VAL A 418 7.60 -24.84 -26.93
N LEU A 419 6.33 -24.81 -27.33
CA LEU A 419 5.44 -25.95 -27.09
C LEU A 419 5.90 -27.20 -27.85
N ASP A 420 6.34 -27.03 -29.11
CA ASP A 420 6.84 -28.12 -29.94
C ASP A 420 8.16 -28.67 -29.39
N GLN A 421 9.11 -27.80 -29.05
CA GLN A 421 10.42 -28.18 -28.51
C GLN A 421 10.33 -29.02 -27.22
N TYR A 422 9.36 -28.71 -26.35
CA TYR A 422 9.17 -29.41 -25.07
C TYR A 422 8.14 -30.53 -25.14
N GLU A 423 7.65 -30.84 -26.34
CA GLU A 423 6.56 -31.78 -26.60
C GLU A 423 5.42 -31.55 -25.59
N PHE A 424 5.08 -30.29 -25.39
CA PHE A 424 4.19 -29.90 -24.31
C PHE A 424 2.76 -30.20 -24.72
N PRO A 425 1.97 -30.92 -23.89
CA PRO A 425 0.59 -31.20 -24.22
C PRO A 425 -0.17 -29.89 -24.33
N ARG A 426 -1.23 -29.91 -25.14
CA ARG A 426 -2.03 -28.72 -25.38
C ARG A 426 -2.48 -28.08 -24.05
N PRO A 427 -2.18 -26.77 -23.84
CA PRO A 427 -2.53 -26.12 -22.60
C PRO A 427 -4.04 -25.89 -22.48
N SER A 428 -4.57 -26.05 -21.27
CA SER A 428 -5.91 -25.60 -20.89
C SER A 428 -5.90 -24.13 -20.45
N ILE A 429 -4.77 -23.64 -19.94
CA ILE A 429 -4.59 -22.27 -19.43
C ILE A 429 -3.27 -21.69 -19.95
N LEU A 430 -3.33 -20.46 -20.44
CA LEU A 430 -2.19 -19.63 -20.81
C LEU A 430 -2.21 -18.34 -19.97
N LEU A 431 -1.26 -18.22 -19.03
CA LEU A 431 -1.05 -17.04 -18.20
C LEU A 431 0.08 -16.19 -18.78
N ILE A 432 -0.12 -14.88 -18.91
CA ILE A 432 0.86 -13.95 -19.49
C ILE A 432 1.00 -12.69 -18.62
N ASP A 433 2.18 -12.48 -18.03
CA ASP A 433 2.54 -11.27 -17.28
C ASP A 433 3.99 -10.87 -17.60
N VAL A 434 4.19 -10.23 -18.75
CA VAL A 434 5.52 -9.94 -19.32
C VAL A 434 5.78 -8.45 -19.51
N SER A 435 5.07 -7.61 -18.74
CA SER A 435 5.25 -6.17 -18.73
C SER A 435 5.32 -5.55 -20.12
N GLY A 436 4.25 -5.75 -20.91
CA GLY A 436 4.03 -5.07 -22.19
C GLY A 436 4.29 -5.93 -23.43
N ALA A 437 4.87 -7.13 -23.30
CA ALA A 437 5.06 -8.04 -24.42
C ALA A 437 3.84 -8.95 -24.70
N GLU A 438 2.68 -8.71 -24.09
CA GLU A 438 1.52 -9.61 -24.17
C GLU A 438 1.05 -9.79 -25.62
N LEU A 439 0.99 -8.70 -26.41
CA LEU A 439 0.56 -8.77 -27.81
C LEU A 439 1.54 -9.58 -28.69
N PRO A 440 2.87 -9.33 -28.68
CA PRO A 440 3.85 -10.18 -29.35
C PRO A 440 3.74 -11.67 -28.97
N VAL A 441 3.61 -12.00 -27.68
CA VAL A 441 3.47 -13.39 -27.21
C VAL A 441 2.24 -14.05 -27.84
N LEU A 442 1.10 -13.36 -27.85
CA LEU A 442 -0.14 -13.88 -28.42
C LEU A 442 -0.07 -14.05 -29.94
N ARG A 443 0.61 -13.15 -30.67
CA ARG A 443 0.86 -13.30 -32.11
C ARG A 443 1.71 -14.54 -32.40
N GLY A 444 2.71 -14.81 -31.57
CA GLY A 444 3.52 -16.03 -31.60
C GLY A 444 2.77 -17.31 -31.20
N ALA A 445 1.48 -17.23 -30.86
CA ALA A 445 0.62 -18.34 -30.44
C ALA A 445 -0.60 -18.54 -31.35
N THR A 446 -0.60 -17.97 -32.57
CA THR A 446 -1.78 -17.89 -33.44
C THR A 446 -2.46 -19.24 -33.69
N SER A 447 -1.68 -20.31 -33.96
CA SER A 447 -2.24 -21.65 -34.22
C SER A 447 -2.96 -22.24 -33.00
N LEU A 448 -2.43 -22.01 -31.81
CA LEU A 448 -3.02 -22.45 -30.55
C LEU A 448 -4.33 -21.71 -30.27
N LEU A 449 -4.34 -20.38 -30.44
CA LEU A 449 -5.45 -19.50 -30.07
C LEU A 449 -6.64 -19.59 -31.05
N THR A 450 -6.39 -19.87 -32.33
CA THR A 450 -7.45 -19.99 -33.34
C THR A 450 -8.17 -21.34 -33.31
N SER A 451 -7.58 -22.38 -32.71
CA SER A 451 -8.17 -23.73 -32.68
C SER A 451 -9.33 -23.88 -31.66
N ASP A 452 -10.28 -24.78 -31.90
CA ASP A 452 -11.52 -24.92 -31.09
C ASP A 452 -11.27 -25.28 -29.61
N MET A 453 -10.17 -25.96 -29.34
CA MET A 453 -9.72 -26.36 -28.00
C MET A 453 -8.68 -25.37 -27.44
N ALA A 454 -8.72 -24.10 -27.84
CA ALA A 454 -7.76 -23.09 -27.38
C ALA A 454 -7.84 -22.88 -25.85
N PRO A 455 -6.75 -22.48 -25.19
CA PRO A 455 -6.74 -22.30 -23.74
C PRO A 455 -7.58 -21.12 -23.30
N VAL A 456 -7.94 -21.11 -22.01
CA VAL A 456 -8.28 -19.87 -21.30
C VAL A 456 -7.03 -19.00 -21.26
N VAL A 457 -7.14 -17.74 -21.69
CA VAL A 457 -6.01 -16.79 -21.68
C VAL A 457 -6.22 -15.78 -20.57
N ILE A 458 -5.27 -15.71 -19.63
CA ILE A 458 -5.26 -14.72 -18.56
C ILE A 458 -4.01 -13.86 -18.78
N TYR A 459 -4.18 -12.54 -18.95
CA TYR A 459 -3.04 -11.66 -19.16
C TYR A 459 -3.14 -10.37 -18.37
N ASN A 460 -1.99 -9.81 -17.99
CA ASN A 460 -1.92 -8.53 -17.30
C ASN A 460 -1.97 -7.37 -18.31
N CYS A 461 -2.98 -6.52 -18.20
CA CYS A 461 -3.18 -5.38 -19.09
C CYS A 461 -2.68 -4.09 -18.43
N ILE A 462 -1.50 -3.62 -18.85
CA ILE A 462 -0.93 -2.35 -18.38
C ILE A 462 -0.60 -1.47 -19.58
N HIS A 463 -1.39 -0.40 -19.77
CA HIS A 463 -1.25 0.50 -20.90
C HIS A 463 0.16 1.09 -21.01
N GLN A 464 0.73 1.54 -19.89
CA GLN A 464 2.04 2.17 -19.88
C GLN A 464 3.12 1.22 -20.42
N ALA A 465 3.05 -0.07 -20.07
CA ALA A 465 4.00 -1.08 -20.53
C ALA A 465 3.85 -1.37 -22.03
N CYS A 466 2.61 -1.40 -22.55
CA CYS A 466 2.33 -1.58 -23.98
C CYS A 466 2.99 -0.50 -24.86
N LEU A 467 3.08 0.75 -24.37
CA LEU A 467 3.75 1.84 -25.09
C LEU A 467 5.24 1.54 -25.35
N GLY A 468 5.87 0.69 -24.54
CA GLY A 468 7.24 0.21 -24.74
C GLY A 468 7.42 -0.59 -26.02
N PHE A 469 6.34 -1.15 -26.55
CA PHE A 469 6.25 -1.95 -27.77
C PHE A 469 5.50 -1.22 -28.89
N ARG A 470 5.20 0.08 -28.70
CA ARG A 470 4.53 0.94 -29.68
C ARG A 470 3.12 0.48 -30.07
N TYR A 471 2.40 -0.13 -29.13
CA TYR A 471 1.01 -0.50 -29.32
C TYR A 471 0.13 -0.05 -28.15
N GLN A 472 -1.17 0.05 -28.40
CA GLN A 472 -2.19 0.36 -27.41
C GLN A 472 -2.75 -0.92 -26.80
N HIS A 473 -2.94 -0.97 -25.48
CA HIS A 473 -3.50 -2.16 -24.81
C HIS A 473 -4.81 -2.72 -25.42
N THR A 474 -5.61 -1.90 -26.10
CA THR A 474 -6.82 -2.33 -26.82
C THR A 474 -6.52 -3.21 -28.03
N GLU A 475 -5.31 -3.16 -28.61
CA GLU A 475 -4.90 -4.03 -29.72
C GLU A 475 -4.82 -5.50 -29.30
N THR A 476 -4.35 -5.78 -28.08
CA THR A 476 -4.41 -7.13 -27.49
C THR A 476 -5.85 -7.62 -27.38
N GLN A 477 -6.76 -6.74 -26.95
CA GLN A 477 -8.18 -7.08 -26.85
C GLN A 477 -8.81 -7.35 -28.22
N LYS A 478 -8.46 -6.55 -29.24
CA LYS A 478 -8.92 -6.73 -30.61
C LYS A 478 -8.45 -8.06 -31.20
N LEU A 479 -7.19 -8.43 -30.97
CA LEU A 479 -6.65 -9.71 -31.43
C LEU A 479 -7.40 -10.91 -30.84
N LEU A 480 -7.60 -10.92 -29.51
CA LEU A 480 -8.31 -12.02 -28.86
C LEU A 480 -9.78 -12.11 -29.30
N ARG A 481 -10.47 -10.97 -29.45
CA ARG A 481 -11.83 -10.95 -30.00
C ARG A 481 -11.89 -11.47 -31.44
N HIS A 482 -10.90 -11.11 -32.27
CA HIS A 482 -10.77 -11.64 -33.62
C HIS A 482 -10.60 -13.16 -33.65
N TYR A 483 -9.93 -13.75 -32.64
CA TYR A 483 -9.83 -15.20 -32.45
C TYR A 483 -11.06 -15.84 -31.77
N GLY A 484 -12.13 -15.08 -31.55
CA GLY A 484 -13.40 -15.58 -30.99
C GLY A 484 -13.42 -15.66 -29.47
N TYR A 485 -12.60 -14.88 -28.77
CA TYR A 485 -12.63 -14.77 -27.32
C TYR A 485 -13.59 -13.68 -26.83
N ARG A 486 -14.27 -13.95 -25.72
CA ARG A 486 -14.94 -12.98 -24.86
C ARG A 486 -14.01 -12.64 -23.69
N LEU A 487 -13.96 -11.36 -23.32
CA LEU A 487 -12.96 -10.82 -22.40
C LEU A 487 -13.65 -10.28 -21.15
N PHE A 488 -13.11 -10.59 -19.98
CA PHE A 488 -13.73 -10.27 -18.70
C PHE A 488 -12.71 -9.69 -17.72
N LYS A 489 -13.18 -8.78 -16.87
CA LYS A 489 -12.47 -8.35 -15.65
C LYS A 489 -13.09 -9.00 -14.43
N LEU A 490 -12.32 -9.09 -13.36
CA LEU A 490 -12.76 -9.61 -12.07
C LEU A 490 -13.13 -8.43 -11.15
N GLU A 491 -14.40 -8.29 -10.76
CA GLU A 491 -14.87 -7.19 -9.88
C GLU A 491 -14.91 -7.57 -8.40
N HIS A 492 -15.25 -8.82 -8.11
CA HIS A 492 -15.32 -9.40 -6.78
C HIS A 492 -14.84 -10.87 -6.83
N PRO A 493 -14.52 -11.51 -5.70
CA PRO A 493 -14.15 -12.92 -5.71
C PRO A 493 -15.18 -13.73 -6.50
N GLN A 494 -14.75 -14.36 -7.60
CA GLN A 494 -15.56 -15.20 -8.48
C GLN A 494 -16.68 -14.49 -9.30
N LYS A 495 -16.59 -13.16 -9.48
CA LYS A 495 -17.51 -12.42 -10.39
C LYS A 495 -16.77 -11.84 -11.59
N LEU A 496 -17.04 -12.40 -12.77
CA LEU A 496 -16.48 -11.94 -14.04
C LEU A 496 -17.48 -11.04 -14.76
N VAL A 497 -17.03 -9.84 -15.13
CA VAL A 497 -17.80 -8.84 -15.87
C VAL A 497 -17.18 -8.64 -17.23
N GLU A 498 -17.98 -8.78 -18.27
CA GLU A 498 -17.51 -8.67 -19.65
C GLU A 498 -17.02 -7.25 -19.96
N LEU A 499 -15.92 -7.15 -20.68
CA LEU A 499 -15.34 -5.89 -21.11
C LEU A 499 -16.04 -5.40 -22.38
N SER A 500 -16.46 -4.14 -22.35
CA SER A 500 -16.87 -3.41 -23.55
C SER A 500 -15.76 -3.43 -24.61
N VAL A 501 -16.14 -3.24 -25.87
CA VAL A 501 -15.18 -2.99 -26.96
C VAL A 501 -14.30 -1.80 -26.57
N ASP A 502 -12.99 -1.94 -26.79
CA ASP A 502 -11.97 -0.92 -26.48
C ASP A 502 -12.00 -0.41 -25.03
N SER A 503 -12.20 -1.32 -24.07
CA SER A 503 -12.17 -0.99 -22.64
C SER A 503 -10.79 -0.50 -22.19
N ASN A 504 -10.78 0.60 -21.41
CA ASN A 504 -9.57 1.14 -20.78
C ASN A 504 -9.13 0.40 -19.49
N HIS A 505 -9.65 -0.81 -19.27
CA HIS A 505 -9.36 -1.60 -18.06
C HIS A 505 -7.86 -1.85 -17.88
N GLN A 506 -7.37 -1.64 -16.66
CA GLN A 506 -5.99 -1.93 -16.25
C GLN A 506 -6.02 -3.09 -15.24
N GLY A 507 -5.12 -4.07 -15.40
CA GLY A 507 -5.04 -5.27 -14.57
C GLY A 507 -5.33 -6.55 -15.36
N PHE A 508 -5.56 -7.66 -14.65
CA PHE A 508 -5.73 -8.97 -15.27
C PHE A 508 -7.06 -9.11 -16.02
N ILE A 509 -6.96 -9.54 -17.28
CA ILE A 509 -8.09 -9.84 -18.15
C ILE A 509 -8.18 -11.36 -18.35
N TYR A 510 -9.38 -11.90 -18.15
CA TYR A 510 -9.71 -13.31 -18.34
C TYR A 510 -10.40 -13.44 -19.69
N SER A 511 -9.86 -14.28 -20.58
CA SER A 511 -10.36 -14.42 -21.94
C SER A 511 -10.78 -15.87 -22.16
N PHE A 512 -12.05 -16.06 -22.51
CA PHE A 512 -12.63 -17.37 -22.78
C PHE A 512 -13.11 -17.42 -24.22
N LYS A 513 -12.80 -18.51 -24.93
CA LYS A 513 -13.35 -18.72 -26.27
C LYS A 513 -14.86 -18.90 -26.18
N THR A 514 -15.62 -18.39 -27.14
CA THR A 514 -17.09 -18.49 -27.14
C THR A 514 -17.57 -19.96 -27.06
N SER A 515 -16.82 -20.89 -27.67
CA SER A 515 -17.07 -22.34 -27.58
C SER A 515 -16.87 -22.92 -26.17
N LEU A 516 -16.09 -22.26 -25.31
CA LEU A 516 -15.75 -22.69 -23.95
C LEU A 516 -16.61 -22.03 -22.87
N ALA A 517 -17.21 -20.87 -23.14
CA ALA A 517 -18.06 -20.15 -22.19
C ALA A 517 -19.33 -20.93 -21.75
N GLY A 518 -19.65 -22.02 -22.44
CA GLY A 518 -20.71 -22.97 -22.09
C GLY A 518 -20.28 -24.20 -21.29
N ARG A 519 -18.99 -24.36 -20.94
CA ARG A 519 -18.53 -25.51 -20.13
C ARG A 519 -18.94 -25.34 -18.66
N THR A 520 -19.59 -26.35 -18.11
CA THR A 520 -20.14 -26.37 -16.74
C THR A 520 -19.11 -25.99 -15.69
N SER A 521 -17.88 -26.51 -15.78
CA SER A 521 -16.81 -26.22 -14.80
C SER A 521 -16.42 -24.73 -14.71
N ILE A 522 -16.53 -23.96 -15.79
CA ILE A 522 -16.22 -22.53 -15.79
C ILE A 522 -17.40 -21.74 -15.18
N GLN A 523 -18.63 -22.16 -15.47
CA GLN A 523 -19.85 -21.56 -14.92
C GLN A 523 -20.05 -21.89 -13.42
N ASP A 524 -19.60 -23.06 -12.97
CA ASP A 524 -19.59 -23.46 -11.56
C ASP A 524 -18.55 -22.66 -10.77
N THR A 525 -17.49 -22.19 -11.44
CA THR A 525 -16.39 -21.45 -10.81
C THR A 525 -16.63 -19.94 -10.76
N PHE A 526 -17.30 -19.37 -11.78
CA PHE A 526 -17.54 -17.94 -11.89
C PHE A 526 -19.01 -17.62 -12.19
N SER A 527 -19.52 -16.62 -11.46
CA SER A 527 -20.73 -15.90 -11.87
C SER A 527 -20.38 -14.91 -12.99
N PHE A 528 -21.17 -14.95 -14.07
CA PHE A 528 -21.06 -14.03 -15.20
C PHE A 528 -22.21 -13.01 -15.15
N GLU A 529 -21.89 -11.73 -15.25
CA GLU A 529 -22.89 -10.67 -15.45
C GLU A 529 -22.69 -10.04 -16.83
N GLY A 530 -23.66 -10.24 -17.73
CA GLY A 530 -23.58 -9.82 -19.13
C GLY A 530 -24.27 -10.80 -20.09
N ILE A 531 -25.57 -10.56 -20.28
CA ILE A 531 -26.51 -11.09 -21.31
C ILE A 531 -26.90 -12.58 -21.21
N THR A 532 -28.23 -12.75 -21.14
CA THR A 532 -29.06 -13.97 -21.20
C THR A 532 -28.66 -14.95 -22.31
N PRO A 533 -28.86 -16.28 -22.12
CA PRO A 533 -28.74 -17.24 -23.20
C PRO A 533 -29.83 -17.01 -24.27
N THR A 534 -29.41 -17.09 -25.54
CA THR A 534 -30.20 -17.28 -26.77
C THR A 534 -30.97 -16.09 -27.38
N GLN A 535 -30.43 -15.58 -28.50
CA GLN A 535 -31.07 -15.85 -29.80
C GLN A 535 -30.03 -16.53 -30.70
N GLN A 536 -30.23 -17.80 -31.02
CA GLN A 536 -29.57 -18.46 -32.13
C GLN A 536 -29.89 -17.69 -33.41
N PRO A 537 -28.96 -17.53 -34.38
CA PRO A 537 -29.35 -17.20 -35.73
C PRO A 537 -30.22 -18.35 -36.24
N GLN A 538 -31.47 -18.06 -36.57
CA GLN A 538 -32.29 -18.95 -37.36
C GLN A 538 -31.58 -19.17 -38.70
N ILE A 539 -31.10 -20.40 -38.91
CA ILE A 539 -30.93 -20.92 -40.27
C ILE A 539 -32.35 -21.13 -40.78
N LEU A 540 -32.78 -20.26 -41.70
CA LEU A 540 -33.97 -20.48 -42.53
C LEU A 540 -33.50 -21.12 -43.86
N PRO A 541 -34.38 -21.95 -44.48
CA PRO A 541 -34.02 -23.17 -45.21
C PRO A 541 -33.18 -23.00 -46.47
#